data_AF-A0A9W8MVI6-F1
#
_entry.id   AF-A0A9W8MVI6-F1
#
_cell.length_a   1.000
_cell.length_b   1.000
_cell.length_c   1.000
_cell.angle_alpha   90.00
_cell.angle_beta   90.00
_cell.angle_gamma   90.00
#
_symmetry.space_group_name_H-M   'P 1'
#
loop_
_entity.id
_entity.type
_entity.pdbx_description
1 polymer ?
#
loop_
_entity_poly.entity_id
_entity_poly.type
_entity_poly.pdbx_seq_one_letter_code
_entity_poly.pdbx_strand_id
1 'polypeptide(L)'
;MRGEVCVGFASVLSFASMVMLIFVHVRGFSKSAERVLRDSLEADRTDKHVYGPAKALYVNASGYGDSLAVFIRPDNVTGLYTLNASAPLQERAGLRQHYEFGLYSYCAFVDVGERAGICSNKTIGTQFRPYDALTGDMALNYSILTNNFLPALTFSDGKYTGSLTKAAYWMLLLGTVCAALALLTGIAKNNLTFFVSAIFSIVGSILLLIGASIWTIVINKSASINDLLIFIRQTGTQSPVGISVSMGTAMYLTWAAFACLFASVFPYLIRVVKTQKLPSQEQDHNQRKRDGPILPTQSLLLRSI
;
A
#
# COMPACT_ATOMS: atom_id res chain seq x y z
N MET A 1 -16.14 24.55 -19.41
CA MET A 1 -16.66 23.76 -18.28
C MET A 1 -17.06 24.69 -17.14
N ARG A 2 -18.32 24.63 -16.68
CA ARG A 2 -18.73 25.27 -15.42
C ARG A 2 -17.82 24.74 -14.33
N GLY A 3 -17.23 25.64 -13.55
CA GLY A 3 -16.24 25.19 -12.59
C GLY A 3 -16.81 24.21 -11.56
N GLU A 4 -18.13 24.23 -11.31
CA GLU A 4 -18.81 23.31 -10.39
C GLU A 4 -18.57 21.85 -10.77
N VAL A 5 -18.55 21.54 -12.08
CA VAL A 5 -18.25 20.20 -12.60
C VAL A 5 -16.80 19.79 -12.28
N CYS A 6 -15.87 20.76 -12.34
CA CYS A 6 -14.46 20.52 -12.07
C CYS A 6 -14.22 20.21 -10.58
N VAL A 7 -14.94 20.89 -9.67
CA VAL A 7 -14.90 20.60 -8.23
C VAL A 7 -15.55 19.26 -7.93
N GLY A 8 -16.73 18.99 -8.49
CA GLY A 8 -17.40 17.70 -8.30
C GLY A 8 -16.51 16.53 -8.73
N PHE A 9 -15.82 16.64 -9.86
CA PHE A 9 -14.88 15.63 -10.33
C PHE A 9 -13.68 15.45 -9.38
N ALA A 10 -13.11 16.56 -8.88
CA ALA A 10 -12.03 16.52 -7.89
C ALA A 10 -12.46 15.77 -6.61
N SER A 11 -13.65 16.11 -6.09
CA SER A 11 -14.19 15.50 -4.87
C SER A 11 -14.48 14.01 -5.06
N VAL A 12 -14.98 13.59 -6.24
CA VAL A 12 -15.18 12.17 -6.56
C VAL A 12 -13.86 11.40 -6.60
N LEU A 13 -12.80 11.98 -7.16
CA LEU A 13 -11.48 11.36 -7.17
C LEU A 13 -10.86 11.26 -5.77
N SER A 14 -10.96 12.32 -4.95
CA SER A 14 -10.53 12.28 -3.56
C SER A 14 -11.34 11.26 -2.74
N PHE A 15 -12.64 11.13 -3.02
CA PHE A 15 -13.50 10.13 -2.40
C PHE A 15 -13.09 8.71 -2.76
N ALA A 16 -12.86 8.45 -4.05
CA ALA A 16 -12.40 7.14 -4.53
C ALA A 16 -11.06 6.75 -3.87
N SER A 17 -10.11 7.69 -3.79
CA SER A 17 -8.83 7.49 -3.10
C SER A 17 -9.04 7.12 -1.62
N MET A 18 -9.88 7.88 -0.91
CA MET A 18 -10.20 7.63 0.50
C MET A 18 -10.81 6.24 0.70
N VAL A 19 -11.77 5.84 -0.14
CA VAL A 19 -12.42 4.52 -0.05
C VAL A 19 -11.42 3.38 -0.28
N MET A 20 -10.53 3.50 -1.27
CA MET A 20 -9.48 2.49 -1.50
C MET A 20 -8.54 2.37 -0.30
N LEU A 21 -8.14 3.49 0.29
CA LEU A 21 -7.28 3.51 1.47
C LEU A 21 -7.98 2.94 2.71
N ILE A 22 -9.27 3.23 2.90
CA ILE A 22 -10.09 2.59 3.95
C ILE A 22 -10.08 1.09 3.76
N PHE A 23 -10.24 0.57 2.54
CA PHE A 23 -10.15 -0.87 2.31
C PHE A 23 -8.77 -1.46 2.62
N VAL A 24 -7.69 -0.74 2.31
CA VAL A 24 -6.33 -1.14 2.69
C VAL A 24 -6.18 -1.21 4.21
N HIS A 25 -6.78 -0.28 4.95
CA HIS A 25 -6.71 -0.26 6.41
C HIS A 25 -7.67 -1.27 7.08
N VAL A 26 -8.97 -1.24 6.76
CA VAL A 26 -10.03 -2.06 7.37
C VAL A 26 -9.84 -3.55 7.10
N ARG A 27 -9.37 -3.94 5.90
CA ARG A 27 -9.09 -5.35 5.62
C ARG A 27 -7.88 -5.89 6.39
N GLY A 28 -7.03 -5.03 6.96
CA GLY A 28 -6.03 -5.40 7.95
C GLY A 28 -6.57 -5.58 9.37
N PHE A 29 -7.81 -5.14 9.64
CA PHE A 29 -8.48 -5.22 10.94
C PHE A 29 -9.50 -6.37 11.06
N SER A 30 -9.76 -7.18 10.03
CA SER A 30 -10.65 -8.34 10.21
C SER A 30 -9.90 -9.44 10.96
N LYS A 31 -10.33 -9.74 12.19
CA LYS A 31 -9.87 -10.92 12.95
C LYS A 31 -10.94 -11.98 12.74
N SER A 32 -10.60 -13.01 11.99
CA SER A 32 -11.10 -14.37 12.20
C SER A 32 -10.64 -15.22 11.04
N ALA A 33 -10.22 -16.44 11.33
CA ALA A 33 -10.31 -17.55 10.40
C ALA A 33 -11.52 -17.37 9.46
N GLU A 34 -11.28 -17.09 8.18
CA GLU A 34 -12.34 -17.12 7.18
C GLU A 34 -12.56 -18.57 6.75
N ARG A 35 -13.06 -19.38 7.70
CA ARG A 35 -13.65 -20.69 7.46
C ARG A 35 -15.18 -20.61 7.35
N VAL A 36 -15.78 -19.45 7.05
CA VAL A 36 -17.26 -19.32 7.10
C VAL A 36 -17.89 -18.44 5.98
N LEU A 37 -17.15 -17.90 5.00
CA LEU A 37 -17.77 -17.18 3.86
C LEU A 37 -17.25 -17.59 2.47
N ARG A 38 -16.69 -18.80 2.34
CA ARG A 38 -16.50 -19.46 1.03
C ARG A 38 -17.38 -20.70 0.85
N ASP A 39 -18.49 -20.77 1.58
CA ASP A 39 -19.37 -21.95 1.56
C ASP A 39 -20.71 -21.68 0.86
N SER A 40 -20.85 -20.64 0.01
CA SER A 40 -22.13 -20.40 -0.68
C SER A 40 -22.11 -19.74 -2.06
N LEU A 41 -20.99 -19.27 -2.62
CA LEU A 41 -21.02 -18.77 -4.01
C LEU A 41 -19.66 -18.92 -4.70
N GLU A 42 -19.68 -19.61 -5.85
CA GLU A 42 -18.58 -19.84 -6.80
C GLU A 42 -17.56 -20.92 -6.44
N ALA A 43 -18.06 -22.14 -6.25
CA ALA A 43 -17.48 -23.29 -6.93
C ALA A 43 -17.82 -23.16 -8.43
N ASP A 44 -16.87 -22.65 -9.22
CA ASP A 44 -16.64 -22.98 -10.65
C ASP A 44 -15.95 -21.81 -11.37
N ARG A 45 -14.64 -21.65 -11.14
CA ARG A 45 -13.72 -21.11 -12.15
C ARG A 45 -12.27 -21.44 -11.78
N THR A 46 -11.72 -22.40 -12.51
CA THR A 46 -10.27 -22.55 -12.74
C THR A 46 -9.64 -21.20 -13.08
N ASP A 47 -8.44 -20.92 -12.55
CA ASP A 47 -7.64 -19.68 -12.73
C ASP A 47 -8.04 -18.41 -11.97
N LYS A 48 -8.65 -18.52 -10.78
CA LYS A 48 -8.81 -17.36 -9.87
C LYS A 48 -7.59 -17.22 -8.95
N HIS A 49 -6.75 -16.21 -9.22
CA HIS A 49 -6.04 -15.48 -8.17
C HIS A 49 -7.09 -14.99 -7.16
N VAL A 50 -7.37 -15.81 -6.15
CA VAL A 50 -8.36 -15.52 -5.12
C VAL A 50 -7.89 -14.29 -4.36
N TYR A 51 -8.55 -13.16 -4.63
CA TYR A 51 -8.44 -11.91 -3.90
C TYR A 51 -8.84 -12.12 -2.42
N GLY A 52 -7.91 -12.66 -1.65
CA GLY A 52 -8.00 -12.73 -0.18
C GLY A 52 -7.84 -11.34 0.46
N PRO A 53 -7.99 -11.23 1.80
CA PRO A 53 -7.96 -9.96 2.54
C PRO A 53 -6.74 -9.14 2.14
N ALA A 54 -6.85 -7.81 2.02
CA ALA A 54 -5.81 -6.95 1.42
C ALA A 54 -4.41 -7.18 2.03
N LYS A 55 -3.63 -8.08 1.42
CA LYS A 55 -2.27 -8.45 1.80
C LYS A 55 -1.33 -7.44 1.19
N ALA A 56 -0.38 -6.94 1.96
CA ALA A 56 0.73 -6.17 1.41
C ALA A 56 1.71 -7.11 0.70
N LEU A 57 1.93 -8.29 1.29
CA LEU A 57 2.88 -9.28 0.82
C LEU A 57 2.39 -10.70 1.06
N TYR A 58 2.72 -11.60 0.14
CA TYR A 58 2.53 -13.04 0.26
C TYR A 58 3.88 -13.76 0.19
N VAL A 59 4.12 -14.66 1.13
CA VAL A 59 5.32 -15.51 1.22
C VAL A 59 4.86 -16.97 1.21
N ASN A 60 5.30 -17.72 0.20
CA ASN A 60 5.08 -19.15 0.09
C ASN A 60 6.36 -19.88 0.49
N ALA A 61 6.27 -20.75 1.50
CA ALA A 61 7.37 -21.57 2.00
C ALA A 61 7.12 -23.08 1.77
N SER A 62 6.18 -23.45 0.89
CA SER A 62 5.82 -24.86 0.64
C SER A 62 6.96 -25.69 0.06
N GLY A 63 7.87 -25.08 -0.71
CA GLY A 63 9.03 -25.75 -1.30
C GLY A 63 10.26 -25.79 -0.39
N TYR A 64 10.21 -25.13 0.78
CA TYR A 64 11.37 -25.00 1.66
C TYR A 64 11.84 -26.37 2.17
N GLY A 65 10.91 -27.25 2.56
CA GLY A 65 11.22 -28.60 3.05
C GLY A 65 11.91 -29.48 2.02
N ASP A 66 11.52 -29.38 0.74
CA ASP A 66 12.17 -30.11 -0.35
C ASP A 66 13.61 -29.66 -0.53
N SER A 67 13.85 -28.34 -0.52
CA SER A 67 15.20 -27.77 -0.62
C SER A 67 16.08 -28.19 0.57
N LEU A 68 15.48 -28.26 1.75
CA LEU A 68 16.16 -28.62 2.99
C LEU A 68 16.51 -30.12 3.03
N ALA A 69 15.61 -30.98 2.56
CA ALA A 69 15.84 -32.42 2.48
C ALA A 69 17.01 -32.78 1.56
N VAL A 70 17.25 -31.97 0.53
CA VAL A 70 18.43 -32.13 -0.34
C VAL A 70 19.72 -31.69 0.35
N PHE A 71 19.66 -30.72 1.27
CA PHE A 71 20.82 -30.16 1.96
C PHE A 71 21.34 -31.03 3.13
N ILE A 72 20.44 -31.63 3.93
CA ILE A 72 20.81 -32.40 5.15
C ILE A 72 21.00 -33.90 4.87
N ARG A 73 21.02 -34.34 3.61
CA ARG A 73 21.20 -35.78 3.32
C ARG A 73 22.45 -36.33 4.03
N PRO A 74 22.34 -37.47 4.75
CA PRO A 74 21.29 -38.50 4.68
C PRO A 74 20.09 -38.36 5.64
N ASP A 75 20.03 -37.34 6.51
CA ASP A 75 18.95 -37.20 7.49
C ASP A 75 17.64 -36.75 6.83
N ASN A 76 16.50 -37.32 7.26
CA ASN A 76 15.19 -36.98 6.71
C ASN A 76 14.58 -35.75 7.39
N VAL A 77 13.89 -34.90 6.64
CA VAL A 77 13.18 -33.73 7.17
C VAL A 77 11.81 -34.17 7.67
N THR A 78 11.71 -34.45 8.97
CA THR A 78 10.44 -34.84 9.62
C THR A 78 9.98 -33.77 10.60
N GLY A 79 8.71 -33.37 10.51
CA GLY A 79 8.12 -32.41 11.46
C GLY A 79 8.49 -30.94 11.22
N LEU A 80 9.00 -30.60 10.03
CA LEU A 80 9.25 -29.20 9.65
C LEU A 80 7.94 -28.41 9.55
N TYR A 81 6.96 -28.95 8.85
CA TYR A 81 5.65 -28.32 8.66
C TYR A 81 4.67 -28.75 9.76
N THR A 82 3.84 -27.82 10.20
CA THR A 82 2.72 -28.13 11.08
C THR A 82 1.50 -28.61 10.29
N LEU A 83 0.77 -29.59 10.85
CA LEU A 83 -0.53 -30.02 10.33
C LEU A 83 -1.69 -29.36 11.09
N ASN A 84 -1.40 -28.66 12.18
CA ASN A 84 -2.41 -28.04 13.03
C ASN A 84 -2.51 -26.54 12.72
N ALA A 85 -3.57 -26.14 12.03
CA ALA A 85 -3.83 -24.74 11.69
C ALA A 85 -4.00 -23.84 12.93
N SER A 86 -4.45 -24.39 14.05
CA SER A 86 -4.74 -23.65 15.29
C SER A 86 -3.54 -23.55 16.24
N ALA A 87 -2.37 -24.07 15.87
CA ALA A 87 -1.17 -23.93 16.68
C ALA A 87 -0.79 -22.45 16.90
N PRO A 88 -0.24 -22.06 18.06
CA PRO A 88 0.24 -20.69 18.27
C PRO A 88 1.35 -20.31 17.29
N LEU A 89 1.37 -19.03 16.89
CA LEU A 89 2.43 -18.43 16.07
C LEU A 89 3.66 -18.13 16.93
N GLN A 90 4.85 -18.29 16.34
CA GLN A 90 6.18 -18.05 16.92
C GLN A 90 6.52 -18.89 18.16
N GLU A 91 5.82 -20.01 18.36
CA GLU A 91 6.05 -20.97 19.45
C GLU A 91 6.70 -22.28 18.97
N ARG A 92 7.37 -22.25 17.81
CA ARG A 92 8.13 -23.41 17.29
C ARG A 92 7.29 -24.65 17.05
N ALA A 93 5.98 -24.48 16.82
CA ALA A 93 5.00 -25.55 16.63
C ALA A 93 4.94 -26.10 15.19
N GLY A 94 5.91 -25.72 14.35
CA GLY A 94 6.06 -26.12 12.96
C GLY A 94 5.79 -24.97 11.98
N LEU A 95 6.52 -24.98 10.88
CA LEU A 95 6.42 -24.02 9.79
C LEU A 95 5.07 -24.16 9.06
N ARG A 96 4.54 -23.05 8.58
CA ARG A 96 3.35 -23.03 7.72
C ARG A 96 3.73 -22.79 6.26
N GLN A 97 2.90 -23.23 5.33
CA GLN A 97 3.20 -23.14 3.90
C GLN A 97 2.99 -21.72 3.37
N HIS A 98 2.04 -20.97 3.92
CA HIS A 98 1.69 -19.64 3.44
C HIS A 98 1.73 -18.60 4.55
N TYR A 99 2.46 -17.52 4.33
CA TYR A 99 2.49 -16.35 5.22
C TYR A 99 2.02 -15.11 4.47
N GLU A 100 1.17 -14.34 5.12
CA GLU A 100 0.49 -13.19 4.55
C GLU A 100 0.69 -12.01 5.47
N PHE A 101 1.40 -11.00 5.00
CA PHE A 101 1.73 -9.83 5.80
C PHE A 101 0.81 -8.67 5.41
N GLY A 102 0.09 -8.14 6.39
CA GLY A 102 -0.67 -6.91 6.29
C GLY A 102 0.02 -5.74 6.99
N LEU A 103 -0.67 -4.60 7.05
CA LEU A 103 -0.18 -3.38 7.72
C LEU A 103 -0.27 -3.46 9.26
N TYR A 104 -1.12 -4.34 9.80
CA TYR A 104 -1.50 -4.39 11.23
C TYR A 104 -1.28 -5.75 11.90
N SER A 105 -1.11 -6.79 11.11
CA SER A 105 -0.88 -8.15 11.56
C SER A 105 -0.36 -8.97 10.39
N TYR A 106 0.16 -10.15 10.70
CA TYR A 106 0.44 -11.16 9.70
C TYR A 106 -0.35 -12.42 10.03
N CYS A 107 -0.72 -13.18 9.01
CA CYS A 107 -1.46 -14.41 9.13
C CYS A 107 -0.68 -15.53 8.44
N ALA A 108 -0.79 -16.73 8.97
CA ALA A 108 -0.10 -17.88 8.40
C ALA A 108 -1.06 -19.06 8.30
N PHE A 109 -1.00 -19.76 7.16
CA PHE A 109 -1.98 -20.76 6.75
C PHE A 109 -1.31 -22.07 6.37
N VAL A 110 -2.03 -23.15 6.64
CA VAL A 110 -1.65 -24.53 6.35
C VAL A 110 -2.51 -25.09 5.22
N ASP A 111 -1.92 -25.87 4.32
CA ASP A 111 -2.60 -26.51 3.19
C ASP A 111 -3.16 -27.91 3.51
N VAL A 112 -3.74 -28.09 4.69
CA VAL A 112 -4.35 -29.38 5.09
C VAL A 112 -5.87 -29.27 4.99
N GLY A 113 -6.44 -29.79 3.90
CA GLY A 113 -7.88 -29.87 3.63
C GLY A 113 -8.50 -28.56 3.13
N GLU A 114 -8.53 -27.54 3.98
CA GLU A 114 -8.98 -26.17 3.66
C GLU A 114 -7.91 -25.21 4.16
N ARG A 115 -7.62 -24.13 3.40
CA ARG A 115 -6.66 -23.08 3.81
C ARG A 115 -7.04 -22.50 5.17
N ALA A 116 -6.51 -23.08 6.23
CA ALA A 116 -6.83 -22.75 7.60
C ALA A 116 -5.58 -22.18 8.27
N GLY A 117 -5.77 -21.12 9.06
CA GLY A 117 -4.66 -20.39 9.64
C GLY A 117 -5.07 -19.53 10.82
N ILE A 118 -4.06 -18.95 11.45
CA ILE A 118 -4.20 -18.02 12.56
C ILE A 118 -3.41 -16.75 12.24
N CYS A 119 -3.85 -15.64 12.82
CA CYS A 119 -3.18 -14.35 12.68
C CYS A 119 -2.48 -13.95 13.98
N SER A 120 -1.38 -13.22 13.83
CA SER A 120 -0.64 -12.64 14.94
C SER A 120 -1.47 -11.62 15.71
N ASN A 121 -0.97 -11.19 16.86
CA ASN A 121 -1.60 -10.08 17.56
C ASN A 121 -1.60 -8.82 16.68
N LYS A 122 -2.67 -8.03 16.78
CA LYS A 122 -2.82 -6.79 16.03
C LYS A 122 -2.02 -5.70 16.70
N THR A 123 -1.11 -5.08 15.96
CA THR A 123 -0.30 -3.98 16.48
C THR A 123 -0.28 -2.85 15.46
N ILE A 124 -0.36 -1.61 15.96
CA ILE A 124 -0.24 -0.43 15.10
C ILE A 124 1.21 -0.32 14.64
N GLY A 125 1.41 -0.24 13.32
CA GLY A 125 2.75 -0.21 12.73
C GLY A 125 3.51 -1.53 12.91
N THR A 126 2.84 -2.66 12.64
CA THR A 126 3.48 -3.97 12.63
C THR A 126 4.68 -3.94 11.70
N GLN A 127 5.82 -4.35 12.24
CA GLN A 127 7.06 -4.40 11.46
C GLN A 127 7.03 -5.60 10.54
N PHE A 128 7.36 -5.38 9.27
CA PHE A 128 7.55 -6.48 8.35
C PHE A 128 8.85 -7.20 8.67
N ARG A 129 8.75 -8.42 9.22
CA ARG A 129 9.87 -9.27 9.61
C ARG A 129 9.60 -10.72 9.21
N PRO A 130 9.74 -11.06 7.92
CA PRO A 130 9.35 -12.37 7.42
C PRO A 130 10.25 -13.47 7.99
N TYR A 131 11.56 -13.21 8.08
CA TYR A 131 12.51 -14.17 8.61
C TYR A 131 12.24 -14.58 10.06
N ASP A 132 11.98 -13.59 10.93
CA ASP A 132 11.64 -13.83 12.35
C ASP A 132 10.31 -14.58 12.50
N ALA A 133 9.35 -14.35 11.59
CA ALA A 133 8.07 -15.06 11.58
C ALA A 133 8.24 -16.52 11.15
N LEU A 134 9.02 -16.78 10.10
CA LEU A 134 9.30 -18.14 9.60
C LEU A 134 10.12 -18.94 10.62
N THR A 135 11.26 -18.39 11.06
CA THR A 135 12.16 -19.09 11.99
C THR A 135 11.57 -19.24 13.39
N GLY A 136 10.68 -18.34 13.81
CA GLY A 136 9.93 -18.46 15.07
C GLY A 136 8.91 -19.59 15.08
N ASP A 137 8.34 -19.95 13.93
CA ASP A 137 7.42 -21.08 13.77
C ASP A 137 8.17 -22.42 13.66
N MET A 138 9.41 -22.41 13.17
CA MET A 138 10.24 -23.62 13.04
C MET A 138 10.69 -24.18 14.39
N ALA A 139 10.85 -25.51 14.48
CA ALA A 139 11.54 -26.15 15.59
C ALA A 139 12.99 -25.65 15.70
N LEU A 140 13.56 -25.65 16.92
CA LEU A 140 14.91 -25.11 17.20
C LEU A 140 15.97 -25.64 16.24
N ASN A 141 15.97 -26.96 16.00
CA ASN A 141 16.93 -27.63 15.12
C ASN A 141 16.91 -27.04 13.69
N TYR A 142 15.71 -26.80 13.17
CA TYR A 142 15.53 -26.21 11.85
C TYR A 142 15.84 -24.71 11.83
N SER A 143 15.51 -23.95 12.87
CA SER A 143 15.86 -22.53 12.93
C SER A 143 17.38 -22.28 12.91
N ILE A 144 18.16 -23.11 13.62
CA ILE A 144 19.63 -23.02 13.64
C ILE A 144 20.19 -23.39 12.27
N LEU A 145 19.65 -24.45 11.67
CA LEU A 145 20.05 -24.86 10.33
C LEU A 145 19.74 -23.78 9.29
N THR A 146 18.55 -23.18 9.38
CA THR A 146 18.10 -22.08 8.50
C THR A 146 19.06 -20.89 8.57
N ASN A 147 19.53 -20.52 9.77
CA ASN A 147 20.53 -19.44 9.96
C ASN A 147 21.87 -19.72 9.27
N ASN A 148 22.28 -20.98 9.20
CA ASN A 148 23.53 -21.38 8.53
C ASN A 148 23.33 -21.60 7.03
N PHE A 149 22.10 -21.89 6.62
CA PHE A 149 21.73 -22.23 5.26
C PHE A 149 21.43 -20.99 4.40
N LEU A 150 20.74 -19.99 4.97
CA LEU A 150 20.46 -18.75 4.25
C LEU A 150 21.59 -17.73 4.45
N PRO A 151 22.16 -17.18 3.37
CA PRO A 151 23.09 -16.07 3.48
C PRO A 151 22.39 -14.82 4.01
N ALA A 152 23.18 -13.88 4.55
CA ALA A 152 22.67 -12.59 5.00
C ALA A 152 22.07 -11.80 3.82
N LEU A 153 20.74 -11.79 3.74
CA LEU A 153 19.94 -11.10 2.72
C LEU A 153 19.09 -10.00 3.36
N THR A 154 18.54 -9.11 2.53
CA THR A 154 17.52 -8.15 3.00
C THR A 154 16.28 -8.85 3.57
N PHE A 155 15.98 -10.07 3.11
CA PHE A 155 14.92 -10.91 3.68
C PHE A 155 15.16 -11.26 5.16
N SER A 156 16.41 -11.56 5.54
CA SER A 156 16.82 -11.88 6.91
C SER A 156 17.08 -10.64 7.78
N ASP A 157 17.26 -9.45 7.19
CA ASP A 157 17.45 -8.22 7.95
C ASP A 157 16.11 -7.65 8.43
N GLY A 158 15.64 -8.17 9.57
CA GLY A 158 14.42 -7.71 10.24
C GLY A 158 14.50 -6.25 10.74
N LYS A 159 15.70 -5.71 10.97
CA LYS A 159 15.87 -4.32 11.44
C LYS A 159 15.67 -3.34 10.28
N TYR A 160 16.27 -3.60 9.13
CA TYR A 160 16.11 -2.80 7.92
C TYR A 160 14.66 -2.84 7.42
N THR A 161 14.13 -4.04 7.19
CA THR A 161 12.76 -4.23 6.68
C THR A 161 11.70 -3.73 7.66
N GLY A 162 11.88 -4.00 8.96
CA GLY A 162 10.94 -3.60 9.99
C GLY A 162 10.89 -2.09 10.24
N SER A 163 12.04 -1.40 10.24
CA SER A 163 12.08 0.06 10.47
C SER A 163 11.47 0.84 9.31
N LEU A 164 11.79 0.46 8.07
CA LEU A 164 11.27 1.09 6.86
C LEU A 164 9.75 0.90 6.72
N THR A 165 9.26 -0.32 6.92
CA THR A 165 7.82 -0.60 6.82
C THR A 165 7.01 0.06 7.92
N LYS A 166 7.56 0.21 9.13
CA LYS A 166 6.95 1.00 10.19
C LYS A 166 6.85 2.49 9.83
N ALA A 167 7.90 3.08 9.25
CA ALA A 167 7.86 4.46 8.78
C ALA A 167 6.83 4.63 7.65
N ALA A 168 6.84 3.72 6.67
CA ALA A 168 5.89 3.71 5.57
C ALA A 168 4.43 3.60 6.03
N TYR A 169 4.16 2.78 7.05
CA TYR A 169 2.85 2.68 7.69
C TYR A 169 2.34 4.03 8.18
N TRP A 170 3.17 4.80 8.89
CA TRP A 170 2.78 6.12 9.38
C TRP A 170 2.54 7.12 8.25
N MET A 171 3.35 7.07 7.19
CA MET A 171 3.17 7.91 6.00
C MET A 171 1.85 7.59 5.28
N LEU A 172 1.51 6.30 5.13
CA LEU A 172 0.23 5.89 4.55
C LEU A 172 -0.94 6.36 5.40
N LEU A 173 -0.89 6.14 6.72
CA LEU A 173 -1.94 6.57 7.64
C LEU A 173 -2.14 8.09 7.59
N LEU A 174 -1.07 8.88 7.66
CA LEU A 174 -1.17 10.34 7.58
C LEU A 174 -1.68 10.79 6.21
N GLY A 175 -1.25 10.13 5.13
CA GLY A 175 -1.77 10.34 3.78
C GLY A 175 -3.28 10.11 3.69
N THR A 176 -3.81 9.09 4.35
CA THR A 176 -5.27 8.84 4.40
C THR A 176 -6.05 9.95 5.11
N VAL A 177 -5.49 10.46 6.22
CA VAL A 177 -6.10 11.57 6.96
C VAL A 177 -6.09 12.84 6.10
N CYS A 178 -4.99 13.12 5.41
CA CYS A 178 -4.92 14.23 4.46
C CYS A 178 -5.92 14.07 3.31
N ALA A 179 -6.10 12.86 2.76
CA ALA A 179 -7.09 12.60 1.71
C ALA A 179 -8.53 12.86 2.19
N ALA A 180 -8.85 12.44 3.42
CA ALA A 180 -10.15 12.72 4.05
C ALA A 180 -10.36 14.23 4.29
N LEU A 181 -9.35 14.93 4.81
CA LEU A 181 -9.41 16.38 5.01
C LEU A 181 -9.53 17.15 3.69
N ALA A 182 -8.84 16.71 2.63
CA ALA A 182 -8.98 17.28 1.29
C ALA A 182 -10.43 17.12 0.78
N LEU A 183 -11.04 15.95 0.96
CA LEU A 183 -12.44 15.75 0.59
C LEU A 183 -13.40 16.65 1.38
N LEU A 184 -13.28 16.68 2.71
CA LEU A 184 -14.17 17.46 3.57
C LEU A 184 -14.08 18.96 3.28
N THR A 185 -12.86 19.47 3.09
CA THR A 185 -12.63 20.88 2.76
C THR A 185 -13.01 21.22 1.31
N GLY A 186 -12.91 20.26 0.38
CA GLY A 186 -13.31 20.42 -1.01
C GLY A 186 -14.83 20.53 -1.23
N ILE A 187 -15.64 20.03 -0.31
CA ILE A 187 -17.12 20.12 -0.37
C ILE A 187 -17.62 21.50 0.10
N ALA A 188 -16.87 22.18 0.98
CA ALA A 188 -17.27 23.48 1.51
C ALA A 188 -17.20 24.59 0.44
N LYS A 189 -18.24 25.43 0.35
CA LYS A 189 -18.44 26.44 -0.71
C LYS A 189 -17.61 27.72 -0.55
N ASN A 190 -16.49 27.67 0.17
CA ASN A 190 -15.67 28.84 0.51
C ASN A 190 -14.37 28.87 -0.31
N ASN A 191 -13.92 30.07 -0.70
CA ASN A 191 -12.69 30.22 -1.49
C ASN A 191 -11.43 29.74 -0.73
N LEU A 192 -11.38 29.95 0.59
CA LEU A 192 -10.28 29.49 1.44
C LEU A 192 -10.24 27.96 1.59
N THR A 193 -11.41 27.30 1.60
CA THR A 193 -11.46 25.84 1.77
C THR A 193 -10.94 25.10 0.54
N PHE A 194 -11.10 25.67 -0.66
CA PHE A 194 -10.47 25.14 -1.87
C PHE A 194 -8.95 25.19 -1.85
N PHE A 195 -8.36 26.28 -1.33
CA PHE A 195 -6.91 26.39 -1.20
C PHE A 195 -6.36 25.38 -0.19
N VAL A 196 -7.02 25.25 0.95
CA VAL A 196 -6.67 24.27 1.99
C VAL A 196 -6.79 22.84 1.47
N SER A 197 -7.86 22.53 0.73
CA SER A 197 -8.05 21.23 0.05
C SER A 197 -6.91 20.91 -0.91
N ALA A 198 -6.48 21.90 -1.71
CA ALA A 198 -5.37 21.72 -2.65
C ALA A 198 -4.07 21.34 -1.90
N ILE A 199 -3.74 22.05 -0.82
CA ILE A 199 -2.54 21.73 -0.01
C ILE A 199 -2.63 20.32 0.57
N PHE A 200 -3.76 19.95 1.17
CA PHE A 200 -3.93 18.60 1.73
C PHE A 200 -3.87 17.51 0.67
N SER A 201 -4.38 17.76 -0.54
CA SER A 201 -4.28 16.81 -1.65
C SER A 201 -2.84 16.62 -2.14
N ILE A 202 -2.03 17.69 -2.18
CA ILE A 202 -0.61 17.64 -2.56
C ILE A 202 0.20 16.91 -1.49
N VAL A 203 0.06 17.32 -0.22
CA VAL A 203 0.76 16.70 0.91
C VAL A 203 0.37 15.24 1.04
N GLY A 204 -0.94 14.93 0.96
CA GLY A 204 -1.44 13.56 0.98
C GLY A 204 -0.87 12.71 -0.16
N SER A 205 -0.80 13.25 -1.38
CA SER A 205 -0.24 12.52 -2.53
C SER A 205 1.25 12.21 -2.34
N ILE A 206 2.03 13.15 -1.81
CA ILE A 206 3.46 12.93 -1.52
C ILE A 206 3.63 11.85 -0.45
N LEU A 207 2.86 11.90 0.64
CA LEU A 207 2.91 10.91 1.72
C LEU A 207 2.53 9.50 1.23
N LEU A 208 1.48 9.40 0.41
CA LEU A 208 1.06 8.13 -0.18
C LEU A 208 2.11 7.58 -1.15
N LEU A 209 2.74 8.45 -1.97
CA LEU A 209 3.80 8.06 -2.88
C LEU A 209 5.01 7.51 -2.12
N ILE A 210 5.46 8.19 -1.06
CA ILE A 210 6.57 7.74 -0.22
C ILE A 210 6.23 6.40 0.44
N GLY A 211 5.04 6.28 1.04
CA GLY A 211 4.59 5.05 1.68
C GLY A 211 4.51 3.86 0.73
N ALA A 212 3.91 4.05 -0.46
CA ALA A 212 3.79 3.02 -1.49
C ALA A 212 5.17 2.61 -2.05
N SER A 213 6.06 3.58 -2.25
CA SER A 213 7.41 3.35 -2.76
C SER A 213 8.25 2.54 -1.78
N ILE A 214 8.25 2.90 -0.49
CA ILE A 214 9.00 2.16 0.54
C ILE A 214 8.52 0.71 0.62
N TRP A 215 7.20 0.48 0.66
CA TRP A 215 6.66 -0.87 0.66
C TRP A 215 7.06 -1.65 -0.59
N THR A 216 6.96 -1.04 -1.77
CA THR A 216 7.37 -1.67 -3.05
C THR A 216 8.84 -2.06 -3.05
N ILE A 217 9.73 -1.18 -2.57
CA ILE A 217 11.18 -1.44 -2.49
C ILE A 217 11.46 -2.59 -1.53
N VAL A 218 10.85 -2.59 -0.34
CA VAL A 218 11.04 -3.65 0.65
C VAL A 218 10.57 -4.99 0.09
N ILE A 219 9.43 -5.03 -0.58
CA ILE A 219 8.91 -6.24 -1.24
C ILE A 219 9.89 -6.73 -2.31
N ASN A 220 10.32 -5.87 -3.23
CA ASN A 220 11.23 -6.25 -4.30
C ASN A 220 12.60 -6.71 -3.76
N LYS A 221 13.10 -6.08 -2.71
CA LYS A 221 14.34 -6.52 -2.04
C LYS A 221 14.14 -7.85 -1.33
N SER A 222 12.99 -8.09 -0.71
CA SER A 222 12.67 -9.38 -0.09
C SER A 222 12.46 -10.51 -1.11
N ALA A 223 11.97 -10.18 -2.32
CA ALA A 223 11.81 -11.11 -3.43
C ALA A 223 13.12 -11.60 -4.05
N SER A 224 14.26 -11.00 -3.70
CA SER A 224 15.58 -11.52 -4.10
C SER A 224 15.84 -12.96 -3.59
N ILE A 225 15.12 -13.42 -2.57
CA ILE A 225 15.19 -14.81 -2.11
C ILE A 225 14.66 -15.80 -3.15
N ASN A 226 13.77 -15.36 -4.05
CA ASN A 226 13.18 -16.21 -5.09
C ASN A 226 14.24 -16.67 -6.09
N ASP A 227 15.21 -15.79 -6.36
CA ASP A 227 16.31 -16.03 -7.29
C ASP A 227 17.53 -16.66 -6.58
N LEU A 228 17.43 -16.93 -5.27
CA LEU A 228 18.52 -17.54 -4.52
C LEU A 228 18.63 -19.02 -4.87
N LEU A 229 19.70 -19.36 -5.56
CA LEU A 229 20.12 -20.72 -5.85
C LEU A 229 21.16 -21.17 -4.83
N ILE A 230 20.86 -22.25 -4.12
CA ILE A 230 21.81 -22.90 -3.21
C ILE A 230 22.64 -23.93 -3.96
N PHE A 231 23.95 -23.90 -3.73
CA PHE A 231 24.86 -24.93 -4.22
C PHE A 231 24.83 -26.15 -3.30
N ILE A 232 24.39 -27.28 -3.83
CA ILE A 232 24.35 -28.53 -3.09
C ILE A 232 25.70 -29.22 -3.25
N ARG A 233 26.55 -29.12 -2.21
CA ARG A 233 27.91 -29.69 -2.20
C ARG A 233 27.95 -31.19 -2.54
N GLN A 234 26.88 -31.91 -2.23
CA GLN A 234 26.79 -33.36 -2.38
C GLN A 234 26.44 -33.80 -3.81
N THR A 235 25.64 -33.02 -4.55
CA THR A 235 25.19 -33.37 -5.91
C THR A 235 25.85 -32.51 -6.99
N GLY A 236 26.54 -31.43 -6.61
CA GLY A 236 27.13 -30.48 -7.56
C GLY A 236 26.09 -29.66 -8.33
N THR A 237 24.82 -29.72 -7.93
CA THR A 237 23.69 -29.05 -8.60
C THR A 237 23.22 -27.83 -7.81
N GLN A 238 22.55 -26.91 -8.51
CA GLN A 238 21.90 -25.75 -7.91
C GLN A 238 20.41 -26.03 -7.76
N SER A 239 19.84 -25.69 -6.61
CA SER A 239 18.40 -25.79 -6.34
C SER A 239 17.88 -24.46 -5.79
N PRO A 240 16.64 -24.05 -6.07
CA PRO A 240 16.03 -22.92 -5.37
C PRO A 240 15.79 -23.25 -3.89
N VAL A 241 15.79 -22.23 -3.04
CA VAL A 241 15.50 -22.34 -1.59
C VAL A 241 14.04 -22.70 -1.28
N GLY A 242 13.14 -22.62 -2.26
CA GLY A 242 11.75 -23.03 -2.09
C GLY A 242 10.92 -22.08 -1.19
N ILE A 243 11.44 -20.89 -0.93
CA ILE A 243 10.70 -19.76 -0.35
C ILE A 243 10.50 -18.75 -1.48
N SER A 244 9.25 -18.39 -1.77
CA SER A 244 8.92 -17.36 -2.75
C SER A 244 8.12 -16.23 -2.13
N VAL A 245 8.45 -15.00 -2.51
CA VAL A 245 7.87 -13.77 -2.00
C VAL A 245 7.25 -13.02 -3.17
N SER A 246 6.01 -12.55 -3.01
CA SER A 246 5.27 -11.83 -4.05
C SER A 246 4.41 -10.70 -3.48
N MET A 247 4.13 -9.72 -4.33
CA MET A 247 3.33 -8.54 -3.97
C MET A 247 1.85 -8.90 -3.80
N GLY A 248 1.23 -8.38 -2.74
CA GLY A 248 -0.20 -8.56 -2.51
C GLY A 248 -1.08 -7.44 -3.09
N THR A 249 -2.39 -7.69 -3.14
CA THR A 249 -3.39 -6.78 -3.74
C THR A 249 -3.44 -5.40 -3.07
N ALA A 250 -3.10 -5.29 -1.78
CA ALA A 250 -3.17 -4.01 -1.07
C ALA A 250 -2.23 -2.96 -1.67
N MET A 251 -1.11 -3.38 -2.24
CA MET A 251 -0.14 -2.48 -2.86
C MET A 251 -0.70 -1.86 -4.15
N TYR A 252 -1.39 -2.64 -4.98
CA TYR A 252 -2.08 -2.12 -6.16
C TYR A 252 -3.17 -1.12 -5.79
N LEU A 253 -3.96 -1.39 -4.73
CA LEU A 253 -4.96 -0.45 -4.22
C LEU A 253 -4.34 0.84 -3.70
N THR A 254 -3.16 0.76 -3.06
CA THR A 254 -2.44 1.94 -2.56
C THR A 254 -1.93 2.81 -3.72
N TRP A 255 -1.39 2.19 -4.77
CA TRP A 255 -0.97 2.90 -5.98
C TRP A 255 -2.14 3.53 -6.74
N ALA A 256 -3.27 2.82 -6.84
CA ALA A 256 -4.50 3.36 -7.43
C ALA A 256 -5.03 4.55 -6.61
N ALA A 257 -5.02 4.45 -5.28
CA ALA A 257 -5.41 5.54 -4.40
C ALA A 257 -4.51 6.78 -4.55
N PHE A 258 -3.20 6.58 -4.68
CA PHE A 258 -2.26 7.66 -4.99
C PHE A 258 -2.60 8.32 -6.33
N ALA A 259 -2.81 7.55 -7.39
CA ALA A 259 -3.13 8.08 -8.71
C ALA A 259 -4.43 8.91 -8.70
N CYS A 260 -5.47 8.45 -8.00
CA CYS A 260 -6.71 9.20 -7.83
C CYS A 260 -6.51 10.50 -7.05
N LEU A 261 -5.75 10.48 -5.94
CA LEU A 261 -5.49 11.68 -5.15
C LEU A 261 -4.64 12.70 -5.93
N PHE A 262 -3.61 12.22 -6.62
CA PHE A 262 -2.77 13.06 -7.46
C PHE A 262 -3.55 13.69 -8.61
N ALA A 263 -4.39 12.90 -9.30
CA ALA A 263 -5.26 13.41 -10.36
C ALA A 263 -6.26 14.46 -9.83
N SER A 264 -6.68 14.37 -8.57
CA SER A 264 -7.56 15.37 -7.94
C SER A 264 -6.89 16.74 -7.71
N VAL A 265 -5.54 16.82 -7.72
CA VAL A 265 -4.80 18.08 -7.54
C VAL A 265 -5.09 19.07 -8.68
N PHE A 266 -5.11 18.60 -9.94
CA PHE A 266 -5.31 19.44 -11.12
C PHE A 266 -6.62 20.27 -11.08
N PRO A 267 -7.80 19.67 -10.88
CA PRO A 267 -9.03 20.44 -10.81
C PRO A 267 -9.08 21.41 -9.61
N TYR A 268 -8.47 21.07 -8.46
CA TYR A 268 -8.36 22.02 -7.34
C TYR A 268 -7.49 23.24 -7.69
N LEU A 269 -6.34 23.05 -8.34
CA LEU A 269 -5.46 24.14 -8.76
C LEU A 269 -6.13 25.07 -9.79
N ILE A 270 -6.81 24.50 -10.80
CA ILE A 270 -7.52 25.30 -11.82
C ILE A 270 -8.57 26.21 -11.16
N ARG A 271 -9.21 25.76 -10.08
CA ARG A 271 -10.17 26.57 -9.34
C ARG A 271 -9.52 27.70 -8.59
N VAL A 272 -8.49 27.43 -7.80
CA VAL A 272 -7.75 28.46 -7.06
C VAL A 272 -7.28 29.59 -7.97
N VAL A 273 -6.72 29.25 -9.14
CA VAL A 273 -6.23 30.24 -10.12
C VAL A 273 -7.38 31.09 -10.68
N LYS A 274 -8.54 30.49 -10.98
CA LYS A 274 -9.71 31.25 -11.46
C LYS A 274 -10.24 32.21 -10.40
N THR A 275 -10.26 31.80 -9.14
CA THR A 275 -10.73 32.64 -8.03
C THR A 275 -9.82 33.84 -7.79
N GLN A 276 -8.49 33.71 -8.01
CA GLN A 276 -7.56 34.84 -7.92
C GLN A 276 -7.69 35.86 -9.06
N LYS A 277 -8.17 35.46 -10.24
CA LYS A 277 -8.39 36.39 -11.38
C LYS A 277 -9.64 37.26 -11.26
N LEU A 278 -10.62 36.85 -10.46
CA LEU A 278 -11.85 37.59 -10.22
C LEU A 278 -11.67 38.93 -9.47
N PRO A 279 -10.92 39.03 -8.36
CA PRO A 279 -10.74 40.31 -7.66
C PRO A 279 -10.00 41.35 -8.51
N SER A 280 -9.09 40.93 -9.39
CA SER A 280 -8.34 41.82 -10.28
C SER A 280 -9.22 42.40 -11.39
N GLN A 281 -10.13 41.60 -11.97
CA GLN A 281 -11.07 42.07 -13.00
C GLN A 281 -12.17 42.98 -12.42
N GLU A 282 -12.61 42.75 -11.19
CA GLU A 282 -13.61 43.60 -10.54
C GLU A 282 -13.05 44.96 -10.13
N GLN A 283 -11.78 45.02 -9.72
CA GLN A 283 -11.08 46.30 -9.55
C GLN A 283 -10.95 47.04 -10.87
N ASP A 284 -10.58 46.36 -11.96
CA ASP A 284 -10.39 46.98 -13.27
C ASP A 284 -11.72 47.50 -13.85
N HIS A 285 -12.82 46.76 -13.67
CA HIS A 285 -14.15 47.21 -14.06
C HIS A 285 -14.64 48.41 -13.21
N ASN A 286 -14.37 48.41 -11.90
CA ASN A 286 -14.72 49.54 -11.03
C ASN A 286 -13.82 50.77 -11.26
N GLN A 287 -12.58 50.58 -11.71
CA GLN A 287 -11.71 51.65 -12.18
C GLN A 287 -12.28 52.27 -13.46
N ARG A 288 -12.62 51.43 -14.45
CA ARG A 288 -13.19 51.88 -15.73
C ARG A 288 -14.57 52.56 -15.61
N LYS A 289 -15.36 52.20 -14.59
CA LYS A 289 -16.61 52.91 -14.24
C LYS A 289 -16.35 54.27 -13.57
N ARG A 290 -15.26 54.41 -12.81
CA ARG A 290 -14.89 55.68 -12.17
C ARG A 290 -14.29 56.68 -13.15
N ASP A 291 -13.57 56.21 -14.16
CA ASP A 291 -12.90 57.10 -15.11
C ASP A 291 -13.85 57.76 -16.12
N GLY A 292 -15.08 57.25 -16.26
CA GLY A 292 -16.12 57.81 -17.13
C GLY A 292 -15.71 57.91 -18.61
N PRO A 293 -16.67 58.12 -19.53
CA PRO A 293 -16.32 58.49 -20.89
C PRO A 293 -15.79 59.93 -20.85
N ILE A 294 -14.47 60.11 -20.99
CA ILE A 294 -13.89 61.40 -21.34
C ILE A 294 -14.48 61.77 -22.70
N LEU A 295 -15.50 62.65 -22.70
CA LEU A 295 -16.01 63.22 -23.94
C LEU A 295 -14.83 63.88 -24.66
N PRO A 296 -14.63 63.61 -25.97
CA PRO A 296 -13.69 64.37 -26.75
C PRO A 296 -14.17 65.82 -26.79
N THR A 297 -13.51 66.70 -26.05
CA THR A 297 -13.64 68.14 -26.18
C THR A 297 -13.31 68.49 -27.64
N GLN A 298 -14.33 68.90 -28.38
CA GLN A 298 -14.18 69.47 -29.71
C GLN A 298 -13.25 70.68 -29.63
N SER A 299 -12.01 70.55 -30.09
CA SER A 299 -11.15 71.68 -30.44
C SER A 299 -11.59 72.21 -31.79
N LEU A 300 -12.59 73.08 -31.76
CA LEU A 300 -13.04 73.94 -32.86
C LEU A 300 -12.50 75.36 -32.56
N LEU A 301 -11.98 76.05 -33.58
CA LEU A 301 -11.29 77.39 -33.60
C LEU A 301 -9.76 77.31 -33.44
N LEU A 302 -8.89 77.85 -34.31
CA LEU A 302 -9.01 78.90 -35.32
C LEU A 302 -8.20 78.55 -36.58
N ARG A 303 -8.80 78.75 -37.76
CA ARG A 303 -8.12 78.92 -39.05
C ARG A 303 -8.69 80.18 -39.71
N SER A 304 -8.10 81.33 -39.39
CA SER A 304 -8.16 82.65 -40.06
C SER A 304 -7.58 83.62 -39.02
N ILE A 305 -6.45 84.30 -39.21
CA ILE A 305 -6.06 85.22 -40.28
C ILE A 305 -4.54 85.11 -40.46
#